data_AF-A0A9X9LD33-F1
#
_entry.id   AF-A0A9X9LD33-F1
#
_cell.length_a   1.000
_cell.length_b   1.000
_cell.length_c   1.000
_cell.angle_alpha   90.00
_cell.angle_beta   90.00
_cell.angle_gamma   90.00
#
_symmetry.space_group_name_H-M   'P 1'
#
loop_
_entity.id
_entity.type
_entity.pdbx_description
1 polymer ?
#
loop_
_entity_poly.entity_id
_entity_poly.type
_entity_poly.pdbx_seq_one_letter_code
_entity_poly.pdbx_strand_id
1 'polypeptide(L)'
;EVHKRWWQLRDNAVEIFLTNGRTLLLAFDNAKVRDDVYHSILTNNLPNLLEYGNINALTNLWYTGQITNFEYLTHLNKHAGRSFNDLMQYPVFPFILADYVSETLDLNDPSVYRNLSKPIAVQYKEKEDRYVDTYKYLEEEYRKGAREDDPMPPVQPYHYGSHYSNSGTVLHFLVRMPPFTKMFLAYQDQSFDIPDRTFHSTNTTWRLSSFESMTDVKELIPEFFYLPEFLVNREGFDFGVRQNGERVNHVNLPPWARNDPRLFILIHRQALESDYVSQNICQWIDLVFGYKQKGKASVQAINVFHPATYFGMDVSAVEDPVQRRALETMIKTYGQTPRQLFQSAHASRPGSKLNLEGELPAAVGLLVQFAFRETREQVKEITYPSPLSWIKGLKWGEYVGSPSAPVPVVCFSQPHGERFGSLQALPTRAICGLSQNFCLLMTYSKEQGVRSMNSTDIQWS
;
A
#
# COMPACT_ATOMS: atom_id res chain seq x y z
N GLU A 1 18.98 6.78 -0.43
CA GLU A 1 18.21 7.84 -1.13
C GLU A 1 17.90 8.97 -0.17
N VAL A 2 17.74 10.22 -0.66
CA VAL A 2 17.43 11.39 0.18
C VAL A 2 16.31 12.18 -0.47
N HIS A 3 15.23 12.44 0.27
CA HIS A 3 14.02 13.02 -0.27
C HIS A 3 13.52 14.21 0.55
N LYS A 4 13.09 15.28 -0.11
CA LYS A 4 12.31 16.33 0.54
C LYS A 4 10.93 15.78 0.96
N ARG A 5 10.47 16.18 2.14
CA ARG A 5 9.20 15.75 2.74
C ARG A 5 8.43 16.92 3.32
N TRP A 6 7.12 16.71 3.42
CA TRP A 6 6.26 17.56 4.22
C TRP A 6 6.20 17.04 5.65
N TRP A 7 6.09 17.96 6.60
CA TRP A 7 5.80 17.66 7.99
C TRP A 7 4.76 18.65 8.49
N GLN A 8 3.65 18.14 9.02
CA GLN A 8 2.51 18.97 9.46
C GLN A 8 2.05 20.00 8.41
N LEU A 9 1.90 19.55 7.14
CA LEU A 9 1.53 20.38 5.98
C LEU A 9 2.53 21.49 5.61
N ARG A 10 3.78 21.44 6.10
CA ARG A 10 4.86 22.38 5.74
C ARG A 10 5.98 21.68 5.00
N ASP A 11 6.59 22.35 4.03
CA ASP A 11 7.73 21.82 3.26
C ASP A 11 9.07 22.00 4.00
N ASN A 12 9.18 21.37 5.16
CA ASN A 12 10.28 21.58 6.12
C ASN A 12 10.93 20.27 6.62
N ALA A 13 10.79 19.16 5.89
CA ALA A 13 11.42 17.88 6.29
C ALA A 13 12.28 17.25 5.18
N VAL A 14 13.17 16.35 5.59
CA VAL A 14 13.97 15.46 4.74
C VAL A 14 13.85 14.03 5.27
N GLU A 15 13.66 13.07 4.38
CA GLU A 15 13.72 11.64 4.70
C GLU A 15 14.89 10.96 4.00
N ILE A 16 15.68 10.23 4.80
CA ILE A 16 16.88 9.53 4.38
C ILE A 16 16.60 8.02 4.45
N PHE A 17 16.80 7.33 3.33
CA PHE A 17 16.69 5.88 3.21
C PHE A 17 18.10 5.28 3.14
N LEU A 18 18.43 4.47 4.15
CA LEU A 18 19.73 3.82 4.29
C LEU A 18 19.72 2.44 3.61
N THR A 19 20.91 1.95 3.23
CA THR A 19 21.08 0.66 2.56
C THR A 19 20.74 -0.55 3.44
N ASN A 20 20.66 -0.36 4.76
CA ASN A 20 20.25 -1.38 5.72
C ASN A 20 18.72 -1.43 5.95
N GLY A 21 17.93 -0.72 5.13
CA GLY A 21 16.48 -0.68 5.23
C GLY A 21 15.93 0.31 6.28
N ARG A 22 16.78 0.94 7.10
CA ARG A 22 16.33 1.97 8.04
C ARG A 22 16.02 3.28 7.31
N THR A 23 15.00 3.97 7.78
CA THR A 23 14.60 5.29 7.31
C THR A 23 14.69 6.30 8.46
N LEU A 24 15.08 7.53 8.14
CA LEU A 24 15.19 8.63 9.10
C LEU A 24 14.44 9.83 8.55
N LEU A 25 13.41 10.28 9.27
CA LEU A 25 12.68 11.52 8.97
C LEU A 25 13.20 12.63 9.88
N LEU A 26 13.71 13.70 9.28
CA LEU A 26 14.22 14.89 9.96
C LEU A 26 13.32 16.07 9.63
N ALA A 27 12.71 16.68 10.63
CA ALA A 27 11.93 17.91 10.49
C ALA A 27 12.76 19.12 10.97
N PHE A 28 12.62 20.24 10.26
CA PHE A 28 13.36 21.49 10.51
C PHE A 28 12.39 22.65 10.75
N ASP A 29 12.89 23.75 11.32
CA ASP A 29 12.04 24.90 11.64
C ASP A 29 11.45 25.57 10.39
N ASN A 30 12.20 25.59 9.29
CA ASN A 30 11.79 26.22 8.04
C ASN A 30 12.42 25.58 6.80
N ALA A 31 11.87 25.92 5.63
CA ALA A 31 12.30 25.38 4.33
C ALA A 31 13.76 25.72 3.99
N LYS A 32 14.27 26.88 4.45
CA LYS A 32 15.66 27.29 4.19
C LYS A 32 16.66 26.37 4.89
N VAL A 33 16.48 26.11 6.20
CA VAL A 33 17.34 25.18 6.95
C VAL A 33 17.26 23.78 6.36
N ARG A 34 16.06 23.33 6.00
CA ARG A 34 15.83 22.06 5.29
C ARG A 34 16.65 21.99 4.01
N ASP A 35 16.59 23.02 3.18
CA ASP A 35 17.32 23.10 1.91
C ASP A 35 18.83 23.10 2.12
N ASP A 36 19.35 23.87 3.07
CA ASP A 36 20.77 23.92 3.41
C ASP A 36 21.30 22.53 3.81
N VAL A 37 20.58 21.81 4.68
CA VAL A 37 20.93 20.44 5.08
C VAL A 37 20.81 19.46 3.92
N TYR A 38 19.73 19.54 3.13
CA TYR A 38 19.53 18.69 1.95
C TYR A 38 20.67 18.86 0.94
N HIS A 39 21.04 20.10 0.63
CA HIS A 39 22.14 20.40 -0.26
C HIS A 39 23.47 19.90 0.31
N SER A 40 23.75 20.15 1.59
CA SER A 40 24.97 19.65 2.23
C SER A 40 25.10 18.13 2.14
N ILE A 41 24.03 17.38 2.41
CA ILE A 41 24.01 15.92 2.27
C ILE A 41 24.33 15.49 0.84
N LEU A 42 23.70 16.10 -0.17
CA LEU A 42 23.90 15.73 -1.57
C LEU A 42 25.27 16.14 -2.14
N THR A 43 25.89 17.18 -1.60
CA THR A 43 27.24 17.61 -2.00
C THR A 43 28.35 16.74 -1.42
N ASN A 44 28.04 15.93 -0.39
CA ASN A 44 29.01 15.00 0.17
C ASN A 44 29.18 13.78 -0.76
N ASN A 45 30.41 13.24 -0.79
CA ASN A 45 30.69 12.02 -1.54
C ASN A 45 30.11 10.79 -0.82
N LEU A 46 28.86 10.47 -1.13
CA LEU A 46 28.12 9.35 -0.56
C LEU A 46 28.11 8.18 -1.58
N PRO A 47 28.89 7.11 -1.35
CA PRO A 47 29.12 6.06 -2.36
C PRO A 47 27.87 5.25 -2.74
N ASN A 48 26.83 5.29 -1.90
CA ASN A 48 25.56 4.59 -2.12
C ASN A 48 24.38 5.56 -2.31
N LEU A 49 24.66 6.82 -2.67
CA LEU A 49 23.60 7.78 -2.97
C LEU A 49 22.95 7.41 -4.29
N LEU A 50 21.70 6.98 -4.20
CA LEU A 50 20.85 6.73 -5.36
C LEU A 50 20.12 8.01 -5.73
N GLU A 51 20.13 8.34 -7.02
CA GLU A 51 19.32 9.42 -7.57
C GLU A 51 17.83 9.15 -7.38
N TYR A 52 17.09 10.25 -7.22
CA TYR A 52 15.64 10.22 -7.09
C TYR A 52 15.00 9.60 -8.34
N GLY A 53 14.23 8.54 -8.15
CA GLY A 53 13.64 7.75 -9.24
C GLY A 53 12.70 8.57 -10.14
N ASN A 54 12.86 8.42 -11.46
CA ASN A 54 11.94 8.98 -12.44
C ASN A 54 10.61 8.20 -12.40
N ILE A 55 9.53 8.88 -11.98
CA ILE A 55 8.20 8.29 -11.86
C ILE A 55 7.70 7.70 -13.18
N ASN A 56 8.06 8.28 -14.34
CA ASN A 56 7.65 7.76 -15.64
C ASN A 56 8.32 6.42 -15.94
N ALA A 57 9.60 6.26 -15.58
CA ALA A 57 10.30 5.00 -15.73
C ALA A 57 9.67 3.92 -14.84
N LEU A 58 9.32 4.28 -13.59
CA LEU A 58 8.60 3.40 -12.68
C LEU A 58 7.23 2.99 -13.23
N THR A 59 6.45 3.94 -13.77
CA THR A 59 5.15 3.65 -14.40
C THR A 59 5.31 2.69 -15.59
N ASN A 60 6.36 2.84 -16.39
CA ASN A 60 6.65 1.93 -17.50
C ASN A 60 7.04 0.52 -17.02
N LEU A 61 7.82 0.40 -15.96
CA LEU A 61 8.14 -0.91 -15.36
C LEU A 61 6.87 -1.62 -14.87
N TRP A 62 5.97 -0.88 -14.22
CA TRP A 62 4.68 -1.44 -13.79
C TRP A 62 3.79 -1.80 -14.98
N TYR A 63 3.66 -0.90 -15.94
CA TYR A 63 2.84 -1.08 -17.15
C TYR A 63 3.28 -2.30 -17.97
N THR A 64 4.59 -2.53 -18.09
CA THR A 64 5.16 -3.70 -18.78
C THR A 64 5.23 -4.96 -17.91
N GLY A 65 4.80 -4.88 -16.65
CA GLY A 65 4.71 -5.99 -15.73
C GLY A 65 6.03 -6.46 -15.11
N GLN A 66 7.06 -5.63 -15.15
CA GLN A 66 8.36 -5.90 -14.51
C GLN A 66 8.34 -5.69 -12.99
N ILE A 67 7.40 -4.91 -12.47
CA ILE A 67 7.15 -4.74 -11.03
C ILE A 67 5.68 -5.02 -10.71
N THR A 68 5.42 -5.47 -9.49
CA THR A 68 4.06 -5.85 -9.05
C THR A 68 3.20 -4.62 -8.73
N ASN A 69 1.88 -4.79 -8.62
CA ASN A 69 0.98 -3.71 -8.22
C ASN A 69 1.36 -3.18 -6.83
N PHE A 70 1.67 -4.06 -5.88
CA PHE A 70 2.14 -3.64 -4.55
C PHE A 70 3.41 -2.81 -4.61
N GLU A 71 4.44 -3.26 -5.34
CA GLU A 71 5.70 -2.51 -5.47
C GLU A 71 5.44 -1.13 -6.05
N TYR A 72 4.62 -1.06 -7.11
CA TYR A 72 4.24 0.20 -7.73
C TYR A 72 3.52 1.12 -6.74
N LEU A 73 2.52 0.63 -6.00
CA LEU A 73 1.81 1.39 -4.97
C LEU A 73 2.73 1.86 -3.84
N THR A 74 3.68 1.02 -3.40
CA THR A 74 4.69 1.42 -2.40
C THR A 74 5.55 2.57 -2.92
N HIS A 75 5.99 2.50 -4.18
CA HIS A 75 6.75 3.59 -4.78
C HIS A 75 5.91 4.86 -4.97
N LEU A 76 4.65 4.77 -5.43
CA LEU A 76 3.76 5.92 -5.54
C LEU A 76 3.56 6.62 -4.19
N ASN A 77 3.31 5.85 -3.12
CA ASN A 77 3.22 6.39 -1.77
C ASN A 77 4.49 7.17 -1.39
N LYS A 78 5.66 6.56 -1.58
CA LYS A 78 6.96 7.19 -1.30
C LYS A 78 7.18 8.48 -2.11
N HIS A 79 6.85 8.47 -3.41
CA HIS A 79 6.95 9.65 -4.28
C HIS A 79 5.93 10.74 -3.92
N ALA A 80 4.77 10.35 -3.39
CA ALA A 80 3.74 11.26 -2.91
C ALA A 80 4.02 11.83 -1.51
N GLY A 81 5.21 11.55 -0.94
CA GLY A 81 5.66 12.06 0.35
C GLY A 81 5.16 11.26 1.56
N ARG A 82 4.54 10.09 1.35
CA ARG A 82 4.07 9.22 2.44
C ARG A 82 5.25 8.54 3.12
N SER A 83 5.14 8.32 4.43
CA SER A 83 6.22 7.74 5.25
C SER A 83 5.69 6.88 6.39
N PHE A 84 6.41 5.78 6.69
CA PHE A 84 6.18 4.97 7.89
C PHE A 84 6.62 5.68 9.18
N ASN A 85 7.45 6.72 9.09
CA ASN A 85 7.90 7.51 10.23
C ASN A 85 6.88 8.56 10.69
N ASP A 86 5.82 8.79 9.92
CA ASP A 86 4.80 9.79 10.23
C ASP A 86 3.39 9.23 9.97
N LEU A 87 2.67 8.92 11.05
CA LEU A 87 1.32 8.34 10.97
C LEU A 87 0.29 9.28 10.33
N MET A 88 0.53 10.60 10.29
CA MET A 88 -0.36 11.57 9.65
C MET A 88 -0.36 11.45 8.12
N GLN A 89 0.72 10.88 7.57
CA GLN A 89 0.95 10.67 6.14
C GLN A 89 1.44 9.24 5.88
N TYR A 90 0.89 8.28 6.63
CA TYR A 90 1.19 6.86 6.44
C TYR A 90 0.86 6.41 5.01
N PRO A 91 1.57 5.41 4.47
CA PRO A 91 1.23 4.86 3.16
C PRO A 91 -0.21 4.35 3.10
N VAL A 92 -0.89 4.62 2.00
CA VAL A 92 -2.28 4.25 1.74
C VAL A 92 -2.37 3.22 0.62
N PHE A 93 -3.18 2.18 0.84
CA PHE A 93 -3.51 1.14 -0.12
C PHE A 93 -5.03 1.03 -0.26
N PRO A 94 -5.56 0.63 -1.42
CA PRO A 94 -6.99 0.47 -1.61
C PRO A 94 -7.52 -0.77 -0.88
N PHE A 95 -8.77 -0.72 -0.46
CA PHE A 95 -9.58 -1.94 -0.41
C PHE A 95 -9.61 -2.61 -1.79
N ILE A 96 -9.33 -3.91 -1.85
CA ILE A 96 -9.37 -4.69 -3.09
C ILE A 96 -10.61 -5.58 -3.13
N LEU A 97 -10.83 -6.38 -2.08
CA LEU A 97 -12.00 -7.24 -1.97
C LEU A 97 -13.18 -6.49 -1.35
N ALA A 98 -14.38 -6.87 -1.77
CA ALA A 98 -15.67 -6.44 -1.25
C ALA A 98 -16.43 -7.58 -0.53
N ASP A 99 -16.02 -8.84 -0.74
CA ASP A 99 -16.64 -10.01 -0.09
C ASP A 99 -15.88 -10.45 1.17
N TYR A 100 -16.47 -10.18 2.32
CA TYR A 100 -15.97 -10.58 3.64
C TYR A 100 -16.95 -11.51 4.38
N VAL A 101 -17.92 -12.10 3.69
CA VAL A 101 -19.01 -12.89 4.30
C VAL A 101 -19.13 -14.30 3.74
N SER A 102 -18.67 -14.55 2.52
CA SER A 102 -18.82 -15.86 1.87
C SER A 102 -17.87 -16.92 2.43
N GLU A 103 -18.32 -18.18 2.40
CA GLU A 103 -17.52 -19.38 2.71
C GLU A 103 -16.48 -19.72 1.63
N THR A 104 -16.77 -19.30 0.40
CA THR A 104 -15.91 -19.48 -0.77
C THR A 104 -15.67 -18.14 -1.44
N LEU A 105 -14.57 -18.01 -2.17
CA LEU A 105 -14.21 -16.77 -2.87
C LEU A 105 -13.78 -17.11 -4.30
N ASP A 106 -14.36 -16.42 -5.28
CA ASP A 106 -13.96 -16.56 -6.68
C ASP A 106 -13.26 -15.30 -7.17
N LEU A 107 -11.93 -15.34 -7.26
CA LEU A 107 -11.13 -14.21 -7.74
C LEU A 107 -11.30 -13.94 -9.23
N ASN A 108 -12.03 -14.78 -9.97
CA ASN A 108 -12.42 -14.50 -11.35
C ASN A 108 -13.75 -13.76 -11.45
N ASP A 109 -14.55 -13.71 -10.38
CA ASP A 109 -15.81 -12.99 -10.36
C ASP A 109 -15.56 -11.50 -10.07
N PRO A 110 -15.87 -10.57 -10.99
CA PRO A 110 -15.72 -9.14 -10.75
C PRO A 110 -16.50 -8.62 -9.52
N SER A 111 -17.56 -9.32 -9.09
CA SER A 111 -18.41 -8.90 -7.98
C SER A 111 -17.72 -8.95 -6.61
N VAL A 112 -16.68 -9.79 -6.47
CA VAL A 112 -15.91 -9.89 -5.21
C VAL A 112 -14.94 -8.73 -5.03
N TYR A 113 -14.73 -7.92 -6.06
CA TYR A 113 -13.83 -6.78 -6.03
C TYR A 113 -14.56 -5.48 -5.76
N ARG A 114 -13.88 -4.58 -5.05
CA ARG A 114 -14.28 -3.19 -4.92
C ARG A 114 -14.28 -2.50 -6.28
N ASN A 115 -15.20 -1.56 -6.48
CA ASN A 115 -15.13 -0.65 -7.61
C ASN A 115 -14.02 0.40 -7.39
N LEU A 116 -12.86 0.16 -7.99
CA LEU A 116 -11.66 1.01 -7.91
C LEU A 116 -11.83 2.39 -8.57
N SER A 117 -12.88 2.59 -9.37
CA SER A 117 -13.19 3.89 -9.99
C SER A 117 -13.82 4.89 -9.03
N LYS A 118 -14.29 4.42 -7.87
CA LYS A 118 -15.04 5.19 -6.88
C LYS A 118 -14.32 5.27 -5.53
N PRO A 119 -14.43 6.41 -4.81
CA PRO A 119 -14.01 6.48 -3.42
C PRO A 119 -14.69 5.43 -2.52
N ILE A 120 -14.10 5.12 -1.37
CA ILE A 120 -14.60 4.06 -0.47
C ILE A 120 -16.03 4.31 0.00
N ALA A 121 -16.41 5.54 0.32
CA ALA A 121 -17.72 5.84 0.88
C ALA A 121 -18.90 5.73 -0.11
N VAL A 122 -18.62 5.58 -1.41
CA VAL A 122 -19.62 5.64 -2.50
C VAL A 122 -19.54 4.43 -3.43
N GLN A 123 -19.31 3.25 -2.87
CA GLN A 123 -19.32 2.00 -3.65
C GLN A 123 -20.69 1.65 -4.22
N TYR A 124 -21.76 2.13 -3.59
CA TYR A 124 -23.15 1.90 -3.96
C TYR A 124 -23.81 3.22 -4.36
N LYS A 125 -24.61 3.20 -5.44
CA LYS A 125 -25.17 4.40 -6.05
C LYS A 125 -26.09 5.16 -5.09
N GLU A 126 -26.82 4.43 -4.24
CA GLU A 126 -27.75 4.96 -3.24
C GLU A 126 -27.04 5.76 -2.15
N LYS A 127 -25.71 5.69 -2.06
CA LYS A 127 -24.90 6.44 -1.10
C LYS A 127 -24.36 7.77 -1.66
N GLU A 128 -24.39 7.96 -2.98
CA GLU A 128 -23.79 9.13 -3.65
C GLU A 128 -24.53 10.43 -3.32
N ASP A 129 -25.87 10.41 -3.43
CA ASP A 129 -26.72 11.60 -3.33
C ASP A 129 -26.42 12.40 -2.06
N ARG A 130 -26.22 11.72 -0.94
CA ARG A 130 -25.98 12.37 0.35
C ARG A 130 -24.65 13.13 0.41
N TYR A 131 -23.58 12.59 -0.19
CA TYR A 131 -22.29 13.30 -0.25
C TYR A 131 -22.37 14.48 -1.22
N VAL A 132 -23.07 14.31 -2.34
CA VAL A 132 -23.33 15.37 -3.32
C VAL A 132 -24.14 16.51 -2.70
N ASP A 133 -25.17 16.20 -1.93
CA ASP A 133 -26.02 17.19 -1.25
C ASP A 133 -25.25 17.92 -0.15
N THR A 134 -24.38 17.22 0.59
CA THR A 134 -23.47 17.84 1.57
C THR A 134 -22.54 18.85 0.87
N TYR A 135 -21.94 18.47 -0.25
CA TYR A 135 -21.09 19.37 -1.04
C TYR A 135 -21.87 20.61 -1.52
N LYS A 136 -23.07 20.42 -2.10
CA LYS A 136 -23.92 21.52 -2.59
C LYS A 136 -24.31 22.49 -1.49
N TYR A 137 -24.69 21.97 -0.33
CA TYR A 137 -25.03 22.79 0.84
C TYR A 137 -23.83 23.65 1.27
N LEU A 138 -22.66 23.03 1.41
CA LEU A 138 -21.43 23.76 1.75
C LEU A 138 -21.01 24.76 0.67
N GLU A 139 -21.26 24.48 -0.60
CA GLU A 139 -20.96 25.39 -1.70
C GLU A 139 -21.86 26.63 -1.64
N GLU A 140 -23.13 26.46 -1.28
CA GLU A 140 -24.06 27.55 -1.08
C GLU A 140 -23.67 28.42 0.13
N GLU A 141 -23.33 27.79 1.26
CA GLU A 141 -22.86 28.52 2.45
C GLU A 141 -21.54 29.25 2.18
N TYR A 142 -20.59 28.62 1.47
CA TYR A 142 -19.34 29.26 1.07
C TYR A 142 -19.59 30.49 0.17
N ARG A 143 -20.57 30.42 -0.73
CA ARG A 143 -20.97 31.54 -1.61
C ARG A 143 -21.60 32.70 -0.84
N LYS A 144 -22.27 32.45 0.29
CA LYS A 144 -22.86 33.48 1.15
C LYS A 144 -21.79 34.31 1.89
N GLY A 145 -20.55 33.81 2.00
CA GLY A 145 -19.45 34.50 2.66
C GLY A 145 -19.54 34.47 4.19
N ALA A 146 -18.62 35.18 4.86
CA ALA A 146 -18.60 35.26 6.32
C ALA A 146 -19.84 36.02 6.83
N ARG A 147 -20.50 35.47 7.85
CA ARG A 147 -21.57 36.17 8.57
C ARG A 147 -21.01 36.78 9.85
N GLU A 148 -21.52 37.96 10.23
CA GLU A 148 -21.05 38.67 11.44
C GLU A 148 -21.33 37.89 12.74
N ASP A 149 -22.30 36.97 12.71
CA ASP A 149 -22.74 36.13 13.82
C ASP A 149 -22.09 34.73 13.85
N ASP A 150 -21.35 34.34 12.82
CA ASP A 150 -20.64 33.06 12.76
C ASP A 150 -19.13 33.27 13.03
N PRO A 151 -18.60 32.77 14.17
CA PRO A 151 -17.19 32.91 14.50
C PRO A 151 -16.27 32.05 13.63
N MET A 152 -16.80 31.14 12.79
CA MET A 152 -15.99 30.27 11.94
C MET A 152 -15.91 30.81 10.50
N PRO A 153 -14.71 30.91 9.88
CA PRO A 153 -14.60 31.34 8.50
C PRO A 153 -15.30 30.34 7.55
N PRO A 154 -15.87 30.82 6.43
CA PRO A 154 -16.53 29.96 5.46
C PRO A 154 -15.53 28.95 4.88
N VAL A 155 -15.84 27.67 5.05
CA VAL A 155 -15.00 26.54 4.61
C VAL A 155 -15.34 26.18 3.17
N GLN A 156 -14.33 25.94 2.33
CA GLN A 156 -14.58 25.47 0.95
C GLN A 156 -15.37 24.16 0.95
N PRO A 157 -16.26 23.92 -0.03
CA PRO A 157 -17.10 22.74 -0.06
C PRO A 157 -16.29 21.44 -0.19
N TYR A 158 -16.77 20.40 0.50
CA TYR A 158 -16.16 19.08 0.50
C TYR A 158 -17.24 17.98 0.60
N HIS A 159 -16.88 16.77 0.15
CA HIS A 159 -17.72 15.59 0.32
C HIS A 159 -17.45 14.93 1.68
N TYR A 160 -16.17 14.87 2.10
CA TYR A 160 -15.75 14.12 3.27
C TYR A 160 -15.12 15.00 4.34
N GLY A 161 -15.72 15.03 5.53
CA GLY A 161 -15.14 15.70 6.70
C GLY A 161 -13.97 14.93 7.34
N SER A 162 -13.92 13.61 7.13
CA SER A 162 -12.82 12.72 7.55
C SER A 162 -11.94 12.36 6.36
N HIS A 163 -10.65 12.08 6.60
CA HIS A 163 -9.73 11.60 5.57
C HIS A 163 -9.57 10.07 5.60
N TYR A 164 -9.29 9.47 4.45
CA TYR A 164 -9.10 8.01 4.32
C TYR A 164 -7.84 7.46 4.98
N SER A 165 -6.86 8.33 5.25
CA SER A 165 -5.59 7.99 5.90
C SER A 165 -5.24 9.03 6.93
N ASN A 166 -5.21 8.65 8.21
CA ASN A 166 -4.83 9.50 9.33
C ASN A 166 -4.24 8.64 10.46
N SER A 167 -3.64 9.29 11.46
CA SER A 167 -3.00 8.62 12.60
C SER A 167 -3.95 7.67 13.33
N GLY A 168 -5.21 8.08 13.53
CA GLY A 168 -6.24 7.26 14.17
C GLY A 168 -6.54 5.98 13.39
N THR A 169 -6.63 6.05 12.07
CA THR A 169 -6.83 4.87 11.19
C THR A 169 -5.68 3.87 11.30
N VAL A 170 -4.44 4.35 11.26
CA VAL A 170 -3.25 3.48 11.34
C VAL A 170 -3.19 2.80 12.70
N LEU A 171 -3.37 3.58 13.78
CA LEU A 171 -3.37 3.05 15.13
C LEU A 171 -4.54 2.10 15.38
N HIS A 172 -5.72 2.36 14.80
CA HIS A 172 -6.88 1.47 14.87
C HIS A 172 -6.56 0.09 14.26
N PHE A 173 -5.95 0.04 13.07
CA PHE A 173 -5.55 -1.23 12.46
C PHE A 173 -4.42 -1.93 13.22
N LEU A 174 -3.40 -1.18 13.64
CA LEU A 174 -2.18 -1.75 14.23
C LEU A 174 -2.20 -1.85 15.77
N VAL A 175 -3.33 -1.60 16.43
CA VAL A 175 -3.43 -1.56 17.91
C VAL A 175 -2.89 -2.82 18.60
N ARG A 176 -2.88 -3.97 17.92
CA ARG A 176 -2.37 -5.26 18.42
C ARG A 176 -0.86 -5.43 18.31
N MET A 177 -0.15 -4.51 17.66
CA MET A 177 1.28 -4.60 17.38
C MET A 177 2.05 -3.54 18.17
N PRO A 178 2.99 -3.91 19.05
CA PRO A 178 3.98 -2.98 19.55
C PRO A 178 4.88 -2.43 18.42
N PRO A 179 5.26 -1.15 18.41
CA PRO A 179 4.97 -0.12 19.42
C PRO A 179 3.62 0.61 19.22
N PHE A 180 2.85 0.30 18.17
CA PHE A 180 1.59 0.98 17.86
C PHE A 180 0.55 0.87 18.98
N THR A 181 0.55 -0.22 19.76
CA THR A 181 -0.28 -0.31 20.97
C THR A 181 -0.01 0.84 21.94
N LYS A 182 1.27 1.12 22.24
CA LYS A 182 1.65 2.22 23.15
C LYS A 182 1.28 3.58 22.54
N MET A 183 1.44 3.72 21.23
CA MET A 183 1.06 4.95 20.52
C MET A 183 -0.46 5.15 20.53
N PHE A 184 -1.24 4.07 20.40
CA PHE A 184 -2.70 4.09 20.49
C PHE A 184 -3.16 4.53 21.88
N LEU A 185 -2.59 3.94 22.95
CA LEU A 185 -2.90 4.34 24.33
C LEU A 185 -2.56 5.81 24.55
N ALA A 186 -1.41 6.28 24.07
CA ALA A 186 -1.06 7.70 24.15
C ALA A 186 -2.02 8.62 23.36
N TYR A 187 -2.59 8.12 22.27
CA TYR A 187 -3.58 8.82 21.46
C TYR A 187 -4.99 8.84 22.08
N GLN A 188 -5.32 7.87 22.95
CA GLN A 188 -6.62 7.70 23.62
C GLN A 188 -6.50 7.83 25.16
N ASP A 189 -5.79 8.84 25.64
CA ASP A 189 -5.70 9.20 27.07
C ASP A 189 -5.35 8.02 28.01
N GLN A 190 -4.39 7.17 27.58
CA GLN A 190 -3.90 5.98 28.28
C GLN A 190 -4.91 4.84 28.45
N SER A 191 -5.95 4.79 27.60
CA SER A 191 -6.93 3.71 27.59
C SER A 191 -7.09 3.11 26.20
N PHE A 192 -7.53 1.84 26.13
CA PHE A 192 -8.08 1.30 24.90
C PHE A 192 -9.42 1.98 24.57
N ASP A 193 -9.82 1.93 23.31
CA ASP A 193 -11.12 2.41 22.86
C ASP A 193 -12.24 1.55 23.45
N ILE A 194 -13.48 2.01 23.29
CA ILE A 194 -14.63 1.15 23.54
C ILE A 194 -14.58 -0.08 22.61
N PRO A 195 -14.94 -1.28 23.10
CA PRO A 195 -14.76 -2.52 22.37
C PRO A 195 -15.43 -2.51 20.99
N ASP A 196 -16.63 -1.90 20.88
CA ASP A 196 -17.39 -1.80 19.63
C ASP A 196 -16.72 -0.94 18.55
N ARG A 197 -15.85 0.01 18.94
CA ARG A 197 -15.05 0.84 18.00
C ARG A 197 -13.66 0.29 17.73
N THR A 198 -13.20 -0.66 18.54
CA THR A 198 -11.90 -1.31 18.31
C THR A 198 -11.95 -2.16 17.05
N PHE A 199 -10.85 -2.22 16.30
CA PHE A 199 -10.75 -3.06 15.10
C PHE A 199 -10.96 -4.53 15.48
N HIS A 200 -12.16 -5.08 15.23
CA HIS A 200 -12.52 -6.43 15.66
C HIS A 200 -12.94 -7.34 14.51
N SER A 201 -13.24 -6.80 13.32
CA SER A 201 -13.72 -7.58 12.18
C SER A 201 -13.44 -6.86 10.87
N THR A 202 -12.88 -7.56 9.89
CA THR A 202 -12.65 -7.01 8.54
C THR A 202 -13.96 -6.72 7.82
N ASN A 203 -14.98 -7.56 8.03
CA ASN A 203 -16.32 -7.34 7.46
C ASN A 203 -16.97 -6.07 8.05
N THR A 204 -16.87 -5.87 9.37
CA THR A 204 -17.37 -4.65 10.00
C THR A 204 -16.66 -3.42 9.44
N THR A 205 -15.33 -3.45 9.32
CA THR A 205 -14.56 -2.34 8.73
C THR A 205 -14.98 -2.04 7.30
N TRP A 206 -15.15 -3.06 6.45
CA TRP A 206 -15.64 -2.87 5.08
C TRP A 206 -17.02 -2.20 5.07
N ARG A 207 -17.99 -2.74 5.81
CA ARG A 207 -19.35 -2.21 5.88
C ARG A 207 -19.37 -0.75 6.33
N LEU A 208 -18.70 -0.45 7.44
CA LEU A 208 -18.60 0.91 7.98
C LEU A 208 -17.97 1.87 6.97
N SER A 209 -16.85 1.49 6.36
CA SER A 209 -16.10 2.38 5.45
C SER A 209 -16.81 2.59 4.11
N SER A 210 -17.58 1.59 3.65
CA SER A 210 -18.10 1.58 2.28
C SER A 210 -19.57 1.98 2.12
N PHE A 211 -20.43 1.74 3.12
CA PHE A 211 -21.86 2.03 2.98
C PHE A 211 -22.65 2.29 4.27
N GLU A 212 -22.17 1.89 5.45
CA GLU A 212 -22.93 2.01 6.71
C GLU A 212 -22.65 3.30 7.47
N SER A 213 -21.40 3.76 7.50
CA SER A 213 -21.03 5.01 8.15
C SER A 213 -20.93 6.15 7.15
N MET A 214 -21.35 7.34 7.60
CA MET A 214 -21.21 8.57 6.82
C MET A 214 -19.87 9.28 7.06
N THR A 215 -19.16 8.89 8.12
CA THR A 215 -17.93 9.56 8.57
C THR A 215 -16.72 8.66 8.55
N ASP A 216 -16.94 7.34 8.39
CA ASP A 216 -15.88 6.37 8.21
C ASP A 216 -15.59 6.20 6.72
N VAL A 217 -14.45 6.72 6.28
CA VAL A 217 -14.01 6.67 4.89
C VAL A 217 -12.59 6.13 4.76
N LYS A 218 -12.19 5.25 5.69
CA LYS A 218 -10.84 4.67 5.75
C LYS A 218 -10.51 3.88 4.49
N GLU A 219 -9.30 4.07 3.97
CA GLU A 219 -8.66 3.13 3.06
C GLU A 219 -7.70 2.21 3.84
N LEU A 220 -7.17 1.18 3.19
CA LEU A 220 -6.27 0.22 3.83
C LEU A 220 -4.85 0.76 4.00
N ILE A 221 -4.10 0.06 4.84
CA ILE A 221 -2.65 0.21 5.02
C ILE A 221 -1.93 -0.96 4.32
N PRO A 222 -0.64 -0.80 3.96
CA PRO A 222 0.13 -1.85 3.26
C PRO A 222 0.15 -3.21 3.98
N GLU A 223 0.07 -3.22 5.30
CA GLU A 223 0.15 -4.40 6.17
C GLU A 223 -0.91 -5.46 5.82
N PHE A 224 -2.07 -5.06 5.28
CA PHE A 224 -3.11 -5.97 4.76
C PHE A 224 -2.63 -6.86 3.59
N PHE A 225 -1.43 -6.63 3.06
CA PHE A 225 -0.89 -7.36 1.90
C PHE A 225 0.45 -8.04 2.19
N TYR A 226 0.96 -8.00 3.42
CA TYR A 226 2.20 -8.70 3.77
C TYR A 226 2.37 -9.10 5.24
N LEU A 227 1.61 -8.53 6.20
CA LEU A 227 1.85 -8.71 7.63
C LEU A 227 0.64 -9.38 8.31
N PRO A 228 0.65 -10.68 8.60
CA PRO A 228 -0.48 -11.32 9.29
C PRO A 228 -0.57 -10.99 10.80
N GLU A 229 0.52 -10.57 11.42
CA GLU A 229 0.63 -10.41 12.87
C GLU A 229 -0.35 -9.37 13.44
N PHE A 230 -0.66 -8.29 12.71
CA PHE A 230 -1.55 -7.25 13.23
C PHE A 230 -3.00 -7.71 13.44
N LEU A 231 -3.38 -8.85 12.86
CA LEU A 231 -4.70 -9.47 13.02
C LEU A 231 -4.79 -10.33 14.29
N VAL A 232 -3.65 -10.60 14.94
CA VAL A 232 -3.54 -11.53 16.07
C VAL A 232 -3.15 -10.78 17.33
N ASN A 233 -3.98 -10.85 18.35
CA ASN A 233 -3.62 -10.40 19.70
C ASN A 233 -2.63 -11.36 20.37
N ARG A 234 -1.35 -11.33 19.95
CA ARG A 234 -0.31 -12.21 20.51
C ARG A 234 0.07 -11.85 21.94
N GLU A 235 0.02 -10.56 22.28
CA GLU A 235 0.38 -10.05 23.60
C GLU A 235 -0.73 -10.25 24.66
N GLY A 236 -1.92 -10.71 24.26
CA GLY A 236 -3.04 -10.96 25.17
C GLY A 236 -3.65 -9.68 25.77
N PHE A 237 -3.66 -8.57 25.02
CA PHE A 237 -4.30 -7.33 25.45
C PHE A 237 -5.79 -7.51 25.74
N ASP A 238 -6.29 -6.85 26.78
CA ASP A 238 -7.72 -6.83 27.09
C ASP A 238 -8.40 -5.65 26.38
N PHE A 239 -9.02 -5.95 25.23
CA PHE A 239 -9.83 -4.99 24.48
C PHE A 239 -11.28 -4.93 24.94
N GLY A 240 -11.64 -5.63 26.03
CA GLY A 240 -12.98 -5.65 26.60
C GLY A 240 -14.01 -6.49 25.82
N VAL A 241 -15.28 -6.26 26.13
CA VAL A 241 -16.44 -7.00 25.60
C VAL A 241 -17.41 -6.02 24.96
N ARG A 242 -17.81 -6.33 23.72
CA ARG A 242 -18.77 -5.53 22.95
C ARG A 242 -20.17 -5.58 23.55
N GLN A 243 -21.02 -4.65 23.15
CA GLN A 243 -22.43 -4.61 23.60
C GLN A 243 -23.20 -5.90 23.29
N ASN A 244 -22.81 -6.62 22.23
CA ASN A 244 -23.40 -7.91 21.87
C ASN A 244 -22.89 -9.11 22.70
N GLY A 245 -22.03 -8.86 23.70
CA GLY A 245 -21.45 -9.89 24.57
C GLY A 245 -20.20 -10.56 24.02
N GLU A 246 -19.76 -10.24 22.80
CA GLU A 246 -18.56 -10.82 22.22
C GLU A 246 -17.28 -10.10 22.70
N ARG A 247 -16.33 -10.87 23.19
CA ARG A 247 -15.00 -10.36 23.59
C ARG A 247 -14.19 -9.98 22.37
N VAL A 248 -13.53 -8.81 22.42
CA VAL A 248 -12.59 -8.38 21.38
C VAL A 248 -11.23 -9.02 21.66
N ASN A 249 -10.74 -9.82 20.71
CA ASN A 249 -9.45 -10.49 20.82
C ASN A 249 -8.70 -10.47 19.47
N HIS A 250 -8.56 -11.62 18.78
CA HIS A 250 -8.12 -11.66 17.39
C HIS A 250 -9.14 -10.94 16.50
N VAL A 251 -8.70 -10.45 15.34
CA VAL A 251 -9.60 -9.87 14.35
C VAL A 251 -10.41 -10.99 13.70
N ASN A 252 -11.73 -10.83 13.65
CA ASN A 252 -12.61 -11.76 12.96
C ASN A 252 -12.38 -11.62 11.45
N LEU A 253 -11.97 -12.73 10.83
CA LEU A 253 -11.67 -12.81 9.40
C LEU A 253 -12.87 -13.38 8.64
N PRO A 254 -12.93 -13.21 7.31
CA PRO A 254 -13.98 -13.80 6.49
C PRO A 254 -13.95 -15.34 6.55
N PRO A 255 -15.09 -16.01 6.38
CA PRO A 255 -15.15 -17.48 6.44
C PRO A 255 -14.20 -18.18 5.44
N TRP A 256 -14.05 -17.62 4.23
CA TRP A 256 -13.09 -18.12 3.23
C TRP A 256 -11.63 -18.13 3.69
N ALA A 257 -11.27 -17.34 4.72
CA ALA A 257 -9.93 -17.33 5.31
C ALA A 257 -9.76 -18.36 6.44
N ARG A 258 -10.82 -19.07 6.85
CA ARG A 258 -10.81 -20.16 7.85
C ARG A 258 -10.08 -19.82 9.16
N ASN A 259 -10.24 -18.58 9.63
CA ASN A 259 -9.55 -18.05 10.81
C ASN A 259 -8.01 -18.15 10.74
N ASP A 260 -7.43 -18.17 9.54
CA ASP A 260 -5.99 -18.15 9.31
C ASP A 260 -5.55 -16.75 8.80
N PRO A 261 -4.92 -15.92 9.66
CA PRO A 261 -4.42 -14.60 9.29
C PRO A 261 -3.39 -14.64 8.16
N ARG A 262 -2.55 -15.67 8.10
CA ARG A 262 -1.54 -15.80 7.04
C ARG A 262 -2.23 -16.10 5.72
N LEU A 263 -3.21 -17.00 5.73
CA LEU A 263 -4.02 -17.30 4.54
C LEU A 263 -4.75 -16.06 4.04
N PHE A 264 -5.36 -15.28 4.95
CA PHE A 264 -6.03 -14.02 4.63
C PHE A 264 -5.09 -13.05 3.89
N ILE A 265 -3.87 -12.84 4.42
CA ILE A 265 -2.87 -11.96 3.80
C ILE A 265 -2.41 -12.48 2.43
N LEU A 266 -2.19 -13.78 2.29
CA LEU A 266 -1.79 -14.39 1.01
C LEU A 266 -2.88 -14.23 -0.06
N ILE A 267 -4.15 -14.41 0.31
CA ILE A 267 -5.29 -14.20 -0.59
C ILE A 267 -5.41 -12.71 -0.95
N HIS A 268 -5.30 -11.79 0.02
CA HIS A 268 -5.31 -10.35 -0.24
C HIS A 268 -4.19 -9.94 -1.21
N ARG A 269 -2.99 -10.50 -1.04
CA ARG A 269 -1.87 -10.24 -1.94
C ARG A 269 -2.14 -10.77 -3.35
N GLN A 270 -2.65 -11.99 -3.49
CA GLN A 270 -3.04 -12.55 -4.79
C GLN A 270 -4.16 -11.76 -5.47
N ALA A 271 -5.15 -11.28 -4.69
CA ALA A 271 -6.21 -10.42 -5.20
C ALA A 271 -5.67 -9.07 -5.70
N LEU A 272 -4.75 -8.44 -4.96
CA LEU A 272 -4.08 -7.19 -5.40
C LEU A 272 -3.29 -7.38 -6.69
N GLU A 273 -2.66 -8.53 -6.87
CA GLU A 273 -1.88 -8.86 -8.07
C GLU A 273 -2.72 -9.54 -9.17
N SER A 274 -4.06 -9.57 -9.03
CA SER A 274 -4.94 -10.20 -10.02
C SER A 274 -4.96 -9.42 -11.34
N ASP A 275 -5.34 -10.10 -12.41
CA ASP A 275 -5.50 -9.48 -13.73
C ASP A 275 -6.59 -8.39 -13.71
N TYR A 276 -7.66 -8.61 -12.93
CA TYR A 276 -8.73 -7.63 -12.73
C TYR A 276 -8.19 -6.36 -12.09
N VAL A 277 -7.44 -6.47 -10.98
CA VAL A 277 -6.90 -5.29 -10.30
C VAL A 277 -5.85 -4.60 -11.16
N SER A 278 -4.96 -5.35 -11.80
CA SER A 278 -3.93 -4.78 -12.69
C SER A 278 -4.54 -3.87 -13.77
N GLN A 279 -5.66 -4.27 -14.36
CA GLN A 279 -6.36 -3.49 -15.40
C GLN A 279 -7.12 -2.26 -14.84
N ASN A 280 -7.50 -2.27 -13.56
CA ASN A 280 -8.42 -1.27 -13.00
C ASN A 280 -7.80 -0.35 -11.92
N ILE A 281 -6.65 -0.70 -11.35
CA ILE A 281 -6.00 0.03 -10.25
C ILE A 281 -5.59 1.45 -10.65
N CYS A 282 -5.37 1.71 -11.94
CA CYS A 282 -5.12 3.06 -12.48
C CYS A 282 -6.24 4.05 -12.09
N GLN A 283 -7.48 3.59 -12.02
CA GLN A 283 -8.63 4.44 -11.70
C GLN A 283 -8.63 4.87 -10.22
N TRP A 284 -8.15 4.01 -9.33
CA TRP A 284 -7.94 4.36 -7.92
C TRP A 284 -6.73 5.27 -7.75
N ILE A 285 -5.66 5.02 -8.51
CA ILE A 285 -4.49 5.91 -8.54
C ILE A 285 -4.91 7.31 -8.98
N ASP A 286 -5.83 7.46 -9.93
CA ASP A 286 -6.37 8.76 -10.34
C ASP A 286 -7.06 9.51 -9.18
N LEU A 287 -7.76 8.80 -8.29
CA LEU A 287 -8.43 9.38 -7.11
C LEU A 287 -7.42 9.85 -6.06
N VAL A 288 -6.40 9.04 -5.77
CA VAL A 288 -5.49 9.26 -4.64
C VAL A 288 -4.25 10.06 -5.01
N PHE A 289 -3.65 9.80 -6.17
CA PHE A 289 -2.39 10.42 -6.61
C PHE A 289 -2.52 11.19 -7.93
N GLY A 290 -3.61 11.02 -8.68
CA GLY A 290 -3.75 11.55 -10.03
C GLY A 290 -4.70 12.73 -10.17
N TYR A 291 -5.24 12.88 -11.38
CA TYR A 291 -5.97 14.09 -11.77
C TYR A 291 -7.34 14.26 -11.09
N LYS A 292 -7.92 13.19 -10.52
CA LYS A 292 -9.19 13.23 -9.75
C LYS A 292 -8.98 13.56 -8.27
N GLN A 293 -7.76 13.90 -7.85
CA GLN A 293 -7.50 14.33 -6.47
C GLN A 293 -8.03 15.76 -6.18
N LYS A 294 -8.07 16.64 -7.19
CA LYS A 294 -8.44 18.06 -7.04
C LYS A 294 -9.28 18.58 -8.22
N GLY A 295 -9.88 19.75 -8.05
CA GLY A 295 -10.59 20.48 -9.10
C GLY A 295 -11.89 19.79 -9.54
N LYS A 296 -12.38 20.14 -10.74
CA LYS A 296 -13.68 19.66 -11.26
C LYS A 296 -13.76 18.14 -11.37
N ALA A 297 -12.65 17.48 -11.73
CA ALA A 297 -12.58 16.02 -11.82
C ALA A 297 -12.77 15.34 -10.46
N SER A 298 -12.24 15.94 -9.39
CA SER A 298 -12.47 15.48 -8.02
C SER A 298 -13.93 15.66 -7.60
N VAL A 299 -14.56 16.78 -7.94
CA VAL A 299 -15.98 17.01 -7.64
C VAL A 299 -16.87 15.98 -8.33
N GLN A 300 -16.64 15.73 -9.63
CA GLN A 300 -17.39 14.75 -10.41
C GLN A 300 -17.19 13.31 -9.90
N ALA A 301 -16.02 13.00 -9.36
CA ALA A 301 -15.72 11.70 -8.76
C ALA A 301 -16.17 11.58 -7.29
N ILE A 302 -16.81 12.61 -6.73
CA ILE A 302 -17.21 12.68 -5.31
C ILE A 302 -15.99 12.51 -4.41
N ASN A 303 -14.84 13.08 -4.76
CA ASN A 303 -13.52 12.80 -4.15
C ASN A 303 -12.88 14.02 -3.49
N VAL A 304 -13.70 14.93 -2.93
CA VAL A 304 -13.23 16.18 -2.31
C VAL A 304 -13.23 16.00 -0.79
N PHE A 305 -12.05 16.12 -0.18
CA PHE A 305 -11.87 16.04 1.27
C PHE A 305 -11.92 17.44 1.91
N HIS A 306 -11.99 17.49 3.24
CA HIS A 306 -11.94 18.74 3.98
C HIS A 306 -10.69 19.57 3.59
N PRO A 307 -10.80 20.90 3.38
CA PRO A 307 -9.68 21.72 2.89
C PRO A 307 -8.41 21.64 3.73
N ALA A 308 -8.56 21.43 5.05
CA ALA A 308 -7.45 21.26 5.98
C ALA A 308 -6.62 19.97 5.79
N THR A 309 -7.05 19.02 4.94
CA THR A 309 -6.24 17.84 4.60
C THR A 309 -5.26 18.13 3.47
N TYR A 310 -5.48 19.18 2.69
CA TYR A 310 -4.64 19.53 1.54
C TYR A 310 -3.48 20.45 1.95
N PHE A 311 -2.34 20.25 1.30
CA PHE A 311 -1.18 21.12 1.46
C PHE A 311 -1.49 22.57 1.05
N GLY A 312 -0.94 23.54 1.78
CA GLY A 312 -1.05 24.98 1.49
C GLY A 312 -1.70 25.81 2.59
N MET A 313 -2.14 25.20 3.69
CA MET A 313 -2.66 25.92 4.86
C MET A 313 -1.50 26.44 5.73
N ASP A 314 -1.26 27.76 5.68
CA ASP A 314 -0.24 28.38 6.52
C ASP A 314 -0.77 28.63 7.94
N VAL A 315 -0.52 27.66 8.82
CA VAL A 315 -0.86 27.74 10.23
C VAL A 315 -0.16 28.90 10.94
N SER A 316 1.00 29.35 10.44
CA SER A 316 1.74 30.46 11.05
C SER A 316 1.08 31.82 10.80
N ALA A 317 0.24 31.93 9.76
CA ALA A 317 -0.54 33.13 9.46
C ALA A 317 -1.73 33.34 10.42
N VAL A 318 -2.12 32.34 11.20
CA VAL A 318 -3.18 32.46 12.21
C VAL A 318 -2.60 33.19 13.42
N GLU A 319 -3.01 34.43 13.70
CA GLU A 319 -2.45 35.24 14.79
C GLU A 319 -2.85 34.72 16.19
N ASP A 320 -4.12 34.32 16.36
CA ASP A 320 -4.64 33.85 17.65
C ASP A 320 -4.00 32.51 18.07
N PRO A 321 -3.32 32.45 19.23
CA PRO A 321 -2.67 31.24 19.71
C PRO A 321 -3.62 30.06 19.96
N VAL A 322 -4.89 30.32 20.32
CA VAL A 322 -5.87 29.27 20.60
C VAL A 322 -6.33 28.63 19.29
N GLN A 323 -6.76 29.43 18.31
CA GLN A 323 -7.09 28.98 16.97
C GLN A 323 -5.91 28.30 16.28
N ARG A 324 -4.68 28.82 16.44
CA ARG A 324 -3.47 28.19 15.90
C ARG A 324 -3.27 26.79 16.49
N ARG A 325 -3.35 26.61 17.80
CA ARG A 325 -3.24 25.29 18.45
C ARG A 325 -4.35 24.34 18.03
N ALA A 326 -5.58 24.85 17.90
CA ALA A 326 -6.71 24.06 17.42
C ALA A 326 -6.47 23.55 15.99
N LEU A 327 -5.98 24.42 15.10
CA LEU A 327 -5.61 24.10 13.73
C LEU A 327 -4.46 23.09 13.65
N GLU A 328 -3.41 23.26 14.46
CA GLU A 328 -2.31 22.28 14.56
C GLU A 328 -2.80 20.91 15.03
N THR A 329 -3.69 20.89 16.03
CA THR A 329 -4.27 19.66 16.55
C THR A 329 -5.14 18.98 15.50
N MET A 330 -5.94 19.77 14.76
CA MET A 330 -6.75 19.28 13.66
C MET A 330 -5.89 18.69 12.54
N ILE A 331 -4.80 19.35 12.13
CA ILE A 331 -3.87 18.83 11.12
C ILE A 331 -3.24 17.51 11.55
N LYS A 332 -2.94 17.35 12.84
CA LYS A 332 -2.36 16.10 13.37
C LYS A 332 -3.32 14.92 13.38
N THR A 333 -4.61 15.17 13.43
CA THR A 333 -5.64 14.12 13.58
C THR A 333 -6.44 13.86 12.30
N TYR A 334 -6.63 14.86 11.45
CA TYR A 334 -7.46 14.74 10.24
C TYR A 334 -6.77 13.91 9.16
N GLY A 335 -5.44 13.82 9.18
CA GLY A 335 -4.66 13.20 8.13
C GLY A 335 -4.39 14.16 6.96
N GLN A 336 -3.41 13.79 6.14
CA GLN A 336 -2.94 14.64 5.05
C GLN A 336 -3.21 13.96 3.71
N THR A 337 -3.63 14.70 2.70
CA THR A 337 -3.78 14.20 1.33
C THR A 337 -2.40 14.06 0.67
N PRO A 338 -2.09 12.95 -0.04
CA PRO A 338 -0.80 12.75 -0.69
C PRO A 338 -0.50 13.83 -1.73
N ARG A 339 0.78 14.06 -2.03
CA ARG A 339 1.14 14.93 -3.15
C ARG A 339 0.59 14.36 -4.45
N GLN A 340 -0.07 15.19 -5.24
CA GLN A 340 -0.51 14.83 -6.58
C GLN A 340 0.71 14.54 -7.47
N LEU A 341 0.74 13.36 -8.08
CA LEU A 341 1.81 12.86 -8.93
C LEU A 341 1.48 12.99 -10.42
N PHE A 342 0.21 12.84 -10.78
CA PHE A 342 -0.23 12.83 -12.18
C PHE A 342 -1.33 13.87 -12.44
N GLN A 343 -1.27 14.52 -13.60
CA GLN A 343 -2.25 15.53 -14.03
C GLN A 343 -3.19 15.01 -15.13
N SER A 344 -2.87 13.87 -15.72
CA SER A 344 -3.70 13.16 -16.70
C SER A 344 -4.19 11.83 -16.12
N ALA A 345 -5.14 11.20 -16.81
CA ALA A 345 -5.58 9.85 -16.50
C ALA A 345 -4.40 8.87 -16.50
N HIS A 346 -4.33 8.02 -15.48
CA HIS A 346 -3.29 7.02 -15.34
C HIS A 346 -3.49 5.88 -16.34
N ALA A 347 -2.42 5.44 -16.99
CA ALA A 347 -2.48 4.34 -17.94
C ALA A 347 -2.98 3.05 -17.26
N SER A 348 -3.93 2.37 -17.90
CA SER A 348 -4.37 1.02 -17.51
C SER A 348 -3.35 -0.01 -17.98
N ARG A 349 -2.96 -0.93 -17.09
CA ARG A 349 -2.03 -1.99 -17.45
C ARG A 349 -2.77 -3.03 -18.31
N PRO A 350 -2.24 -3.39 -19.50
CA PRO A 350 -2.82 -4.46 -20.29
C PRO A 350 -2.79 -5.76 -19.47
N GLY A 351 -3.91 -6.50 -19.45
CA GLY A 351 -3.96 -7.81 -18.79
C GLY A 351 -2.96 -8.80 -19.40
N SER A 352 -2.78 -9.96 -18.76
CA SER A 352 -1.82 -11.00 -19.16
C SER A 352 -2.02 -11.64 -20.56
N LYS A 353 -2.84 -11.05 -21.43
CA LYS A 353 -3.00 -11.41 -22.85
C LYS A 353 -2.97 -10.15 -23.71
N LEU A 354 -1.79 -9.82 -24.25
CA LEU A 354 -1.52 -9.23 -25.57
C LEU A 354 -0.01 -8.91 -25.67
N ASN A 355 0.78 -9.92 -26.02
CA ASN A 355 2.04 -9.75 -26.73
C ASN A 355 1.93 -10.56 -28.03
N LEU A 356 1.05 -10.10 -28.93
CA LEU A 356 1.18 -10.37 -30.35
C LEU A 356 1.52 -9.05 -31.02
N GLU A 357 2.68 -9.04 -31.69
CA GLU A 357 3.08 -8.09 -32.71
C GLU A 357 3.36 -6.64 -32.24
N GLY A 358 4.49 -6.47 -31.56
CA GLY A 358 5.26 -5.23 -31.62
C GLY A 358 6.58 -5.49 -32.34
N GLU A 359 6.76 -4.92 -33.53
CA GLU A 359 7.99 -5.02 -34.32
C GLU A 359 9.20 -4.54 -33.51
N LEU A 360 10.09 -5.47 -33.15
CA LEU A 360 11.42 -5.14 -32.63
C LEU A 360 12.35 -4.76 -33.81
N PRO A 361 13.20 -3.73 -33.65
CA PRO A 361 14.16 -3.34 -34.69
C PRO A 361 14.99 -4.52 -35.20
N ALA A 362 15.18 -4.60 -36.52
CA ALA A 362 15.73 -5.74 -37.27
C ALA A 362 17.09 -6.30 -36.78
N ALA A 363 17.82 -5.57 -35.94
CA ALA A 363 19.11 -6.00 -35.39
C ALA A 363 18.99 -6.96 -34.18
N VAL A 364 17.85 -7.02 -33.48
CA VAL A 364 17.64 -7.91 -32.32
C VAL A 364 16.90 -9.20 -32.71
N GLY A 365 16.16 -9.18 -33.82
CA GLY A 365 15.31 -10.29 -34.27
C GLY A 365 16.08 -11.56 -34.65
N LEU A 366 17.31 -11.44 -35.15
CA LEU A 366 18.11 -12.58 -35.59
C LEU A 366 18.66 -13.42 -34.43
N LEU A 367 19.10 -12.79 -33.33
CA LEU A 367 19.64 -13.51 -32.17
C LEU A 367 18.55 -14.24 -31.36
N VAL A 368 17.32 -13.72 -31.37
CA VAL A 368 16.18 -14.36 -30.70
C VAL A 368 15.58 -15.50 -31.55
N GLN A 369 15.59 -15.37 -32.88
CA GLN A 369 15.08 -16.42 -33.79
C GLN A 369 15.93 -17.71 -33.78
N PHE A 370 17.23 -17.63 -33.46
CA PHE A 370 18.08 -18.82 -33.36
C PHE A 370 18.06 -19.48 -31.96
N ALA A 371 17.70 -18.75 -30.90
CA ALA A 371 17.67 -19.30 -29.53
C ALA A 371 16.38 -20.07 -29.18
N PHE A 372 15.27 -19.86 -29.92
CA PHE A 372 13.95 -20.42 -29.59
C PHE A 372 13.32 -21.27 -30.69
N ARG A 373 14.12 -21.95 -31.52
CA ARG A 373 13.64 -23.05 -32.38
C ARG A 373 13.50 -24.36 -31.60
N GLU A 374 12.69 -24.32 -30.54
CA GLU A 374 11.99 -25.53 -30.11
C GLU A 374 10.57 -25.47 -30.69
N THR A 375 10.28 -26.48 -31.49
CA THR A 375 8.98 -26.78 -32.12
C THR A 375 7.83 -26.47 -31.17
N ARG A 376 7.09 -25.39 -31.45
CA ARG A 376 5.83 -25.05 -30.77
C ARG A 376 4.77 -26.07 -31.14
N GLU A 377 4.69 -27.15 -30.37
CA GLU A 377 3.44 -27.88 -30.22
C GLU A 377 2.38 -26.95 -29.60
N GLN A 378 1.12 -27.10 -30.00
CA GLN A 378 -0.01 -26.40 -29.42
C GLN A 378 0.02 -26.60 -27.89
N VAL A 379 0.24 -25.51 -27.14
CA VAL A 379 0.18 -25.53 -25.67
C VAL A 379 -1.24 -25.92 -25.28
N LYS A 380 -1.44 -27.20 -24.94
CA LYS A 380 -2.62 -27.63 -24.18
C LYS A 380 -2.63 -26.77 -22.91
N GLU A 381 -3.74 -26.09 -22.62
CA GLU A 381 -3.94 -25.50 -21.29
C GLU A 381 -3.84 -26.64 -20.27
N ILE A 382 -2.69 -26.74 -19.59
CA ILE A 382 -2.52 -27.69 -18.50
C ILE A 382 -3.26 -27.08 -17.31
N THR A 383 -4.45 -27.61 -17.02
CA THR A 383 -5.24 -27.18 -15.87
C THR A 383 -4.64 -27.75 -14.61
N TYR A 384 -3.91 -26.92 -13.86
CA TYR A 384 -3.37 -27.30 -12.56
C TYR A 384 -4.49 -27.28 -11.50
N PRO A 385 -4.44 -28.16 -10.48
CA PRO A 385 -5.37 -28.08 -9.37
C PRO A 385 -5.21 -26.72 -8.67
N SER A 386 -6.33 -26.09 -8.30
CA SER A 386 -6.30 -24.85 -7.50
C SER A 386 -5.52 -25.10 -6.21
N PRO A 387 -4.71 -24.14 -5.73
CA PRO A 387 -4.05 -24.26 -4.43
C PRO A 387 -5.03 -24.56 -3.29
N LEU A 388 -6.25 -24.02 -3.37
CA LEU A 388 -7.31 -24.20 -2.38
C LEU A 388 -8.63 -24.48 -3.11
N SER A 389 -9.36 -25.51 -2.70
CA SER A 389 -10.59 -25.92 -3.39
C SER A 389 -11.77 -24.95 -3.24
N TRP A 390 -11.76 -24.12 -2.19
CA TRP A 390 -12.81 -23.13 -1.90
C TRP A 390 -12.45 -21.70 -2.34
N ILE A 391 -11.25 -21.50 -2.90
CA ILE A 391 -10.84 -20.23 -3.50
C ILE A 391 -10.53 -20.46 -4.98
N LYS A 392 -11.34 -19.92 -5.87
CA LYS A 392 -11.12 -20.01 -7.32
C LYS A 392 -10.27 -18.84 -7.79
N GLY A 393 -9.46 -19.07 -8.83
CA GLY A 393 -8.57 -18.06 -9.42
C GLY A 393 -7.25 -17.85 -8.69
N LEU A 394 -6.99 -18.56 -7.58
CA LEU A 394 -5.66 -18.55 -6.96
C LEU A 394 -4.61 -19.20 -7.86
N LYS A 395 -3.44 -18.57 -7.92
CA LYS A 395 -2.27 -19.07 -8.65
C LYS A 395 -1.28 -19.67 -7.66
N TRP A 396 -0.64 -20.77 -8.04
CA TRP A 396 0.52 -21.26 -7.30
C TRP A 396 1.66 -20.25 -7.36
N GLY A 397 2.46 -20.18 -6.30
CA GLY A 397 3.64 -19.32 -6.27
C GLY A 397 4.76 -19.82 -7.19
N GLU A 398 5.75 -18.96 -7.42
CA GLU A 398 6.98 -19.31 -8.15
C GLU A 398 8.00 -19.94 -7.19
N TYR A 399 7.94 -21.26 -7.05
CA TYR A 399 8.90 -22.04 -6.28
C TYR A 399 9.24 -23.35 -7.01
N VAL A 400 10.39 -23.94 -6.68
CA VAL A 400 10.82 -25.21 -7.27
C VAL A 400 9.80 -26.31 -6.95
N GLY A 401 9.26 -26.94 -7.99
CA GLY A 401 8.21 -27.96 -7.86
C GLY A 401 6.80 -27.38 -7.71
N SER A 402 6.62 -26.08 -7.95
CA SER A 402 5.29 -25.48 -8.05
C SER A 402 4.48 -26.21 -9.12
N PRO A 403 3.24 -26.66 -8.82
CA PRO A 403 2.42 -27.35 -9.79
C PRO A 403 2.23 -26.57 -11.09
N SER A 404 2.21 -25.23 -11.03
CA SER A 404 2.04 -24.38 -12.21
C SER A 404 3.32 -24.09 -12.99
N ALA A 405 4.47 -24.57 -12.53
CA ALA A 405 5.76 -24.40 -13.20
C ALA A 405 6.16 -25.68 -13.95
N PRO A 406 7.02 -25.59 -14.98
CA PRO A 406 7.61 -26.76 -15.60
C PRO A 406 8.25 -27.67 -14.56
N VAL A 407 8.20 -28.99 -14.80
CA VAL A 407 8.83 -29.98 -13.93
C VAL A 407 10.30 -29.59 -13.74
N PRO A 408 10.81 -29.53 -12.49
CA PRO A 408 12.20 -29.20 -12.24
C PRO A 408 13.12 -30.15 -13.02
N VAL A 409 14.08 -29.58 -13.74
CA VAL A 409 15.10 -30.34 -14.48
C VAL A 409 16.37 -30.41 -13.64
N VAL A 410 16.94 -31.61 -13.52
CA VAL A 410 18.25 -31.79 -12.91
C VAL A 410 19.31 -31.29 -13.89
N CYS A 411 19.83 -30.08 -13.67
CA CYS A 411 20.88 -29.51 -14.52
C CYS A 411 22.26 -30.11 -14.24
N PHE A 412 22.49 -30.58 -13.01
CA PHE A 412 23.76 -31.16 -12.57
C PHE A 412 23.52 -32.12 -11.40
N SER A 413 24.22 -33.25 -11.38
CA SER A 413 24.19 -34.21 -10.28
C SER A 413 25.55 -34.83 -10.10
N GLN A 414 26.06 -34.81 -8.87
CA GLN A 414 27.31 -35.45 -8.49
C GLN A 414 27.12 -36.15 -7.13
N PRO A 415 27.66 -37.37 -6.95
CA PRO A 415 27.69 -38.01 -5.64
C PRO A 415 28.51 -37.16 -4.66
N HIS A 416 27.87 -36.64 -3.62
CA HIS A 416 28.54 -35.83 -2.58
C HIS A 416 29.04 -36.69 -1.38
N GLY A 417 28.69 -37.97 -1.31
CA GLY A 417 29.14 -38.91 -0.26
C GLY A 417 28.54 -38.68 1.15
N GLU A 418 27.96 -37.50 1.39
CA GLU A 418 27.38 -37.08 2.66
C GLU A 418 25.85 -37.06 2.61
N ARG A 419 25.20 -37.30 3.75
CA ARG A 419 23.74 -37.15 3.86
C ARG A 419 23.37 -35.69 4.10
N PHE A 420 22.30 -35.23 3.44
CA PHE A 420 21.71 -33.93 3.73
C PHE A 420 21.22 -33.87 5.19
N GLY A 421 21.55 -32.77 5.87
CA GLY A 421 21.07 -32.45 7.22
C GLY A 421 19.95 -31.41 7.19
N SER A 422 20.10 -30.34 6.41
CA SER A 422 19.14 -29.23 6.37
C SER A 422 19.03 -28.60 4.97
N LEU A 423 17.95 -27.85 4.74
CA LEU A 423 17.75 -27.01 3.55
C LEU A 423 17.78 -25.54 3.97
N GLN A 424 18.53 -24.73 3.24
CA GLN A 424 18.67 -23.30 3.46
C GLN A 424 18.23 -22.55 2.19
N ALA A 425 17.22 -21.70 2.32
CA ALA A 425 16.84 -20.78 1.25
C ALA A 425 17.83 -19.60 1.19
N LEU A 426 18.26 -19.25 -0.02
CA LEU A 426 19.16 -18.13 -0.32
C LEU A 426 18.38 -16.90 -0.80
N PRO A 427 18.92 -15.68 -0.65
CA PRO A 427 18.30 -14.46 -1.17
C PRO A 427 18.04 -14.48 -2.69
N THR A 428 18.82 -15.24 -3.45
CA THR A 428 18.63 -15.48 -4.89
C THR A 428 17.46 -16.40 -5.22
N ARG A 429 16.66 -16.83 -4.23
CA ARG A 429 15.61 -17.86 -4.31
C ARG A 429 16.12 -19.28 -4.59
N ALA A 430 17.42 -19.48 -4.65
CA ALA A 430 18.01 -20.81 -4.65
C ALA A 430 17.82 -21.49 -3.30
N ILE A 431 17.69 -22.82 -3.28
CA ILE A 431 17.69 -23.62 -2.06
C ILE A 431 18.96 -24.45 -2.07
N CYS A 432 19.79 -24.28 -1.04
CA CYS A 432 21.00 -25.06 -0.83
C CYS A 432 20.72 -26.13 0.23
N GLY A 433 21.07 -27.38 -0.04
CA GLY A 433 21.08 -28.40 0.99
C GLY A 433 22.45 -28.46 1.67
N LEU A 434 22.47 -28.46 3.00
CA LEU A 434 23.68 -28.52 3.81
C LEU A 434 23.78 -29.90 4.46
N SER A 435 24.99 -30.46 4.50
CA SER A 435 25.29 -31.61 5.36
C SER A 435 25.28 -31.19 6.84
N GLN A 436 25.11 -32.14 7.75
CA GLN A 436 25.10 -31.87 9.20
C GLN A 436 26.39 -31.23 9.72
N ASN A 437 27.50 -31.38 8.98
CA ASN A 437 28.82 -30.88 9.38
C ASN A 437 29.24 -29.59 8.65
N PHE A 438 28.40 -29.08 7.75
CA PHE A 438 28.71 -27.89 6.94
C PHE A 438 27.87 -26.69 7.39
N CYS A 439 28.51 -25.53 7.41
CA CYS A 439 27.85 -24.24 7.62
C CYS A 439 28.01 -23.38 6.37
N LEU A 440 26.92 -22.74 5.94
CA LEU A 440 26.97 -21.83 4.81
C LEU A 440 27.47 -20.46 5.27
N LEU A 441 28.64 -20.04 4.81
CA LEU A 441 29.15 -18.70 5.07
C LEU A 441 28.73 -17.75 3.93
N MET A 442 27.75 -16.90 4.21
CA MET A 442 27.27 -15.90 3.27
C MET A 442 28.16 -14.65 3.34
N THR A 443 29.10 -14.50 2.40
CA THR A 443 29.90 -13.29 2.26
C THR A 443 29.19 -12.27 1.38
N TYR A 444 28.77 -11.15 1.95
CA TYR A 444 28.27 -10.01 1.19
C TYR A 444 29.46 -9.25 0.57
N SER A 445 29.70 -9.40 -0.74
CA SER A 445 30.71 -8.59 -1.42
C SER A 445 30.19 -7.15 -1.60
N LYS A 446 31.03 -6.17 -1.27
CA LYS A 446 30.81 -4.77 -1.63
C LYS A 446 31.34 -4.55 -3.05
N GLU A 447 30.58 -4.93 -4.07
CA GLU A 447 30.81 -4.37 -5.41
C GLU A 447 29.89 -3.18 -5.65
N GLN A 448 30.48 -2.09 -6.14
CA GLN A 448 29.78 -0.87 -6.49
C GLN A 448 28.78 -1.13 -7.62
N GLY A 449 27.50 -0.81 -7.40
CA GLY A 449 26.58 -0.48 -8.48
C GLY A 449 25.65 -1.59 -9.00
N VAL A 450 25.64 -2.81 -8.47
CA VAL A 450 24.69 -3.82 -8.93
C VAL A 450 23.34 -3.67 -8.20
N ARG A 451 22.37 -3.05 -8.89
CA ARG A 451 20.94 -3.20 -8.58
C ARG A 451 20.58 -4.67 -8.79
N SER A 452 20.01 -5.33 -7.78
CA SER A 452 19.66 -6.76 -7.69
C SER A 452 20.80 -7.71 -7.27
N MET A 453 20.61 -8.41 -6.15
CA MET A 453 21.42 -9.56 -5.75
C MET A 453 21.16 -10.72 -6.73
N ASN A 454 21.79 -10.68 -7.90
CA ASN A 454 21.67 -11.75 -8.90
C ASN A 454 22.75 -12.84 -8.75
N SER A 455 23.76 -12.63 -7.90
CA SER A 455 24.76 -13.65 -7.57
C SER A 455 24.99 -13.72 -6.06
N THR A 456 24.88 -14.93 -5.51
CA THR A 456 25.44 -15.26 -4.20
C THR A 456 26.75 -15.99 -4.48
N ASP A 457 27.88 -15.39 -4.12
CA ASP A 457 29.15 -16.13 -4.07
C ASP A 457 29.10 -17.06 -2.85
N ILE A 458 28.91 -18.35 -3.12
CA ILE A 458 28.96 -19.39 -2.09
C ILE A 458 30.41 -19.86 -1.99
N GLN A 459 31.11 -19.45 -0.94
CA GLN A 459 32.36 -20.10 -0.55
C GLN A 459 32.04 -21.29 0.36
N TRP A 460 32.42 -22.49 -0.09
CA TRP A 460 32.32 -23.71 0.69
C TRP A 460 33.49 -23.75 1.67
N SER A 461 33.22 -23.79 2.98
CA SER A 461 34.22 -24.11 4.00
C SER A 461 33.86 -25.39 4.73
#